data_AF-A0A2E8RX47-F1
#
_entry.id   AF-A0A2E8RX47-F1
#
_cell.length_a   1.000
_cell.length_b   1.000
_cell.length_c   1.000
_cell.angle_alpha   90.00
_cell.angle_beta   90.00
_cell.angle_gamma   90.00
#
_symmetry.space_group_name_H-M   'P 1'
#
loop_
_entity.id
_entity.type
_entity.pdbx_description
1 polymer ?
#
loop_
_entity_poly.entity_id
_entity_poly.type
_entity_poly.pdbx_seq_one_letter_code
_entity_poly.pdbx_strand_id
1 'polypeptide(L)'
;MMNNNYTNFWNDIQVNNGVVDDDFVKPKVDYIALAGYRRAIANFVNIVTNRSDIKVRYQKNGDSYTDGKVVTIGSKIDEKNFDHVVGLALHEGSHILLSDFNFLRQLRHNTPQELIMVGEDLGYSENQIVGHLKNMLL
;
A
#
# COMPACT_ATOMS: atom_id res chain seq x y z
N MET A 1 6.01 26.74 -21.07
CA MET A 1 6.77 25.95 -20.09
C MET A 1 5.87 25.80 -18.87
N MET A 2 5.38 24.60 -18.58
CA MET A 2 4.55 24.36 -17.40
C MET A 2 5.46 24.26 -16.17
N ASN A 3 5.37 25.25 -15.28
CA ASN A 3 5.96 25.18 -13.95
C ASN A 3 5.13 24.18 -13.14
N ASN A 4 5.62 22.95 -13.02
CA ASN A 4 5.06 21.98 -12.09
C ASN A 4 5.46 22.39 -10.66
N ASN A 5 4.69 23.32 -10.10
CA ASN A 5 4.75 23.75 -8.70
C ASN A 5 4.13 22.68 -7.79
N TYR A 6 4.70 21.47 -7.76
CA TYR A 6 4.46 20.58 -6.62
C TYR A 6 5.39 21.05 -5.51
N THR A 7 4.81 21.61 -4.45
CA THR A 7 5.57 22.00 -3.26
C THR A 7 6.16 20.76 -2.63
N ASN A 8 7.49 20.76 -2.54
CA ASN A 8 8.34 19.73 -1.95
C ASN A 8 8.22 19.67 -0.42
N PHE A 9 7.00 19.77 0.13
CA PHE A 9 6.73 19.81 1.57
C PHE A 9 7.43 18.68 2.34
N TRP A 10 7.50 17.50 1.74
CA TRP A 10 8.17 16.33 2.32
C TRP A 10 9.68 16.26 2.06
N ASN A 11 10.17 16.88 0.97
CA ASN A 11 11.57 16.86 0.54
C ASN A 11 12.41 17.94 1.26
N ASP A 12 11.81 19.10 1.58
CA ASP A 12 12.51 20.23 2.23
C ASP A 12 13.04 19.89 3.64
N ILE A 13 12.54 18.82 4.26
CA ILE A 13 12.99 18.36 5.58
C ILE A 13 14.38 17.69 5.54
N GLN A 14 14.91 17.32 4.36
CA GLN A 14 16.04 16.39 4.26
C GLN A 14 17.28 16.88 3.52
N VAL A 15 17.28 18.10 2.98
CA VAL A 15 18.37 18.53 2.10
C VAL A 15 19.56 19.06 2.92
N ASN A 16 20.54 18.20 3.17
CA ASN A 16 21.85 18.59 3.68
C ASN A 16 22.82 18.65 2.48
N ASN A 17 22.96 19.84 1.89
CA ASN A 17 23.88 20.08 0.77
C ASN A 17 25.33 20.16 1.27
N GLY A 18 25.90 19.02 1.65
CA GLY A 18 27.32 18.90 1.98
C GLY A 18 28.18 18.94 0.71
N VAL A 19 29.23 19.76 0.75
CA VAL A 19 30.29 20.00 -0.25
C VAL A 19 30.58 18.76 -1.10
N VAL A 20 30.42 18.89 -2.43
CA VAL A 20 30.59 17.79 -3.39
C VAL A 20 31.81 18.09 -4.25
N ASP A 21 32.77 17.16 -4.26
CA ASP A 21 33.99 17.18 -5.09
C ASP A 21 33.66 17.08 -6.59
N ASP A 22 34.46 17.69 -7.45
CA ASP A 22 34.17 17.82 -8.91
C ASP A 22 34.09 16.46 -9.66
N ASP A 23 34.62 15.39 -9.08
CA ASP A 23 34.59 14.01 -9.61
C ASP A 23 33.40 13.17 -9.10
N PHE A 24 32.42 13.77 -8.39
CA PHE A 24 31.29 13.03 -7.83
C PHE A 24 30.28 12.62 -8.89
N VAL A 25 30.22 11.31 -9.18
CA VAL A 25 29.13 10.72 -9.95
C VAL A 25 27.91 10.55 -9.07
N LYS A 26 26.88 11.38 -9.30
CA LYS A 26 25.61 11.28 -8.56
C LYS A 26 25.01 9.87 -8.72
N PRO A 27 24.67 9.17 -7.62
CA PRO A 27 24.01 7.87 -7.70
C PRO A 27 22.71 7.95 -8.52
N LYS A 28 22.43 6.90 -9.30
CA LYS A 28 21.19 6.80 -10.10
C LYS A 28 19.92 6.82 -9.23
N VAL A 29 20.04 6.43 -7.96
CA VAL A 29 18.97 6.46 -6.96
C VAL A 29 19.46 7.27 -5.77
N ASP A 30 18.69 8.29 -5.39
CA ASP A 30 18.91 9.03 -4.16
C ASP A 30 18.38 8.21 -2.98
N TYR A 31 19.27 7.52 -2.28
CA TYR A 31 18.92 6.65 -1.16
C TYR A 31 18.42 7.43 0.06
N ILE A 32 18.81 8.69 0.22
CA ILE A 32 18.37 9.53 1.33
C ILE A 32 16.90 9.91 1.09
N ALA A 33 16.60 10.47 -0.08
CA ALA A 33 15.23 10.80 -0.46
C ALA A 33 14.31 9.57 -0.41
N LEU A 34 14.79 8.43 -0.93
CA LEU A 34 14.05 7.16 -0.88
C LEU A 34 13.74 6.71 0.55
N ALA A 35 14.71 6.80 1.47
CA ALA A 35 14.48 6.49 2.88
C ALA A 35 13.47 7.45 3.50
N GLY A 36 13.51 8.73 3.12
CA GLY A 36 12.55 9.74 3.50
C GLY A 36 11.12 9.39 3.08
N TYR A 37 10.92 9.05 1.80
CA TYR A 37 9.62 8.63 1.29
C TYR A 37 9.07 7.41 2.02
N ARG A 38 9.92 6.41 2.27
CA ARG A 38 9.52 5.20 3.01
C ARG A 38 9.07 5.52 4.44
N ARG A 39 9.78 6.42 5.12
CA ARG A 39 9.41 6.86 6.48
C ARG A 39 8.09 7.63 6.46
N ALA A 40 7.91 8.54 5.51
CA ALA A 40 6.67 9.32 5.38
C ALA A 40 5.46 8.41 5.16
N ILE A 41 5.58 7.43 4.26
CA ILE A 41 4.51 6.47 3.99
C ILE A 41 4.24 5.56 5.19
N ALA A 42 5.27 5.09 5.89
CA ALA A 42 5.06 4.29 7.11
C ALA A 42 4.32 5.08 8.20
N ASN A 43 4.71 6.34 8.42
CA ASN A 43 4.01 7.22 9.34
C ASN A 43 2.56 7.47 8.92
N PHE A 44 2.33 7.69 7.63
CA PHE A 44 0.99 7.86 7.08
C PHE A 44 0.10 6.64 7.32
N VAL A 45 0.60 5.43 7.05
CA VAL A 45 -0.12 4.18 7.35
C VAL A 45 -0.42 4.06 8.84
N ASN A 46 0.52 4.41 9.71
CA ASN A 46 0.28 4.38 11.15
C ASN A 46 -0.85 5.31 11.60
N ILE A 47 -0.91 6.51 11.01
CA ILE A 47 -1.97 7.49 11.28
C ILE A 47 -3.32 6.97 10.76
N VAL A 48 -3.38 6.53 9.51
CA VAL A 48 -4.61 6.01 8.89
C VAL A 48 -5.16 4.83 9.67
N THR A 49 -4.30 3.91 10.09
CA THR A 49 -4.70 2.69 10.80
C THR A 49 -4.90 2.90 12.30
N ASN A 50 -4.58 4.09 12.81
CA ASN A 50 -4.51 4.40 14.25
C ASN A 50 -3.69 3.34 15.05
N ARG A 51 -2.61 2.85 14.45
CA ARG A 51 -1.77 1.75 14.96
C ARG A 51 -0.31 2.05 14.67
N SER A 52 0.59 1.69 15.57
CA SER A 52 2.04 1.88 15.40
C SER A 52 2.80 0.60 15.06
N ASP A 53 2.11 -0.54 15.05
CA ASP A 53 2.70 -1.87 14.81
C ASP A 53 2.67 -2.28 13.32
N ILE A 54 1.98 -1.51 12.47
CA ILE A 54 1.85 -1.80 11.04
C ILE A 54 3.15 -1.51 10.32
N LYS A 55 3.69 -2.53 9.65
CA LYS A 55 4.89 -2.40 8.83
C LYS A 55 4.50 -2.17 7.37
N VAL A 56 5.27 -1.36 6.66
CA VAL A 56 5.16 -1.20 5.21
C VAL A 56 6.31 -1.93 4.52
N ARG A 57 5.99 -2.85 3.62
CA ARG A 57 6.93 -3.55 2.75
C ARG A 57 6.79 -3.09 1.32
N TYR A 58 7.90 -3.07 0.59
CA TYR A 58 7.97 -2.72 -0.82
C TYR A 58 8.45 -3.94 -1.61
N GLN A 59 7.66 -4.38 -2.58
CA GLN A 59 8.03 -5.45 -3.51
C GLN A 59 8.35 -4.88 -4.89
N LYS A 60 9.09 -5.65 -5.71
CA LYS A 60 9.52 -5.18 -7.03
C LYS A 60 8.38 -5.15 -8.04
N ASN A 61 7.52 -6.16 -8.03
CA ASN A 61 6.40 -6.37 -8.94
C ASN A 61 5.23 -7.02 -8.20
N GLY A 62 4.01 -6.84 -8.72
CA GLY A 62 2.78 -7.46 -8.21
C GLY A 62 1.82 -6.45 -7.59
N ASP A 63 0.67 -6.92 -7.13
CA ASP A 63 -0.37 -6.06 -6.56
C ASP A 63 -0.02 -5.60 -5.14
N SER A 64 -0.65 -4.50 -4.72
CA SER A 64 -0.62 -4.08 -3.31
C SER A 64 -1.69 -4.86 -2.54
N TYR A 65 -1.40 -5.17 -1.28
CA TYR A 65 -2.33 -5.90 -0.42
C TYR A 65 -1.96 -5.75 1.06
N THR A 66 -2.89 -6.13 1.93
CA THR A 66 -2.68 -6.26 3.37
C THR A 66 -3.29 -7.54 3.95
N ASP A 67 -2.71 -8.01 5.05
CA ASP A 67 -3.23 -9.11 5.88
C ASP A 67 -3.77 -8.62 7.25
N GLY A 68 -3.87 -7.30 7.44
CA GLY A 68 -4.26 -6.67 8.71
C GLY A 68 -3.08 -6.40 9.66
N LYS A 69 -1.85 -6.80 9.29
CA LYS A 69 -0.62 -6.61 10.08
C LYS A 69 0.48 -5.91 9.30
N VAL A 70 0.54 -6.13 7.99
CA VAL A 70 1.53 -5.52 7.10
C VAL A 70 0.84 -4.95 5.88
N VAL A 71 1.25 -3.76 5.45
CA VAL A 71 0.93 -3.20 4.14
C VAL A 71 2.05 -3.55 3.17
N THR A 72 1.72 -4.23 2.08
CA THR A 72 2.67 -4.53 1.01
C THR A 72 2.35 -3.67 -0.20
N ILE A 73 3.32 -2.88 -0.65
CA ILE A 73 3.17 -2.00 -1.81
C ILE A 73 3.87 -2.61 -3.02
N GLY A 74 3.06 -2.82 -4.06
CA GLY A 74 3.44 -3.41 -5.35
C GLY A 74 4.11 -2.46 -6.35
N SER A 75 4.38 -1.22 -5.94
CA SER A 75 4.87 -0.17 -6.84
C SER A 75 6.26 0.33 -6.45
N LYS A 76 7.05 0.69 -7.48
CA LYS A 76 8.35 1.33 -7.28
C LYS A 76 8.12 2.75 -6.74
N ILE A 77 8.81 3.06 -5.65
CA ILE A 77 8.80 4.39 -5.05
C ILE A 77 9.96 5.24 -5.57
N ASP A 78 9.60 6.39 -6.14
CA ASP A 78 10.47 7.50 -6.50
C ASP A 78 9.64 8.79 -6.51
N GLU A 79 10.28 9.94 -6.67
CA GLU A 79 9.63 11.26 -6.61
C GLU A 79 8.41 11.37 -7.54
N LYS A 80 8.48 10.77 -8.74
CA LYS A 80 7.40 10.81 -9.73
C LYS A 80 6.19 9.99 -9.33
N ASN A 81 6.41 8.89 -8.63
CA ASN A 81 5.36 7.96 -8.23
C ASN A 81 4.95 8.11 -6.76
N PHE A 82 5.53 9.07 -6.03
CA PHE A 82 5.33 9.20 -4.59
C PHE A 82 3.84 9.28 -4.21
N ASP A 83 3.09 10.18 -4.84
CA ASP A 83 1.66 10.35 -4.56
C ASP A 83 0.84 9.10 -4.89
N HIS A 84 1.19 8.41 -5.98
CA HIS A 84 0.57 7.14 -6.35
C HIS A 84 0.83 6.06 -5.29
N VAL A 85 2.06 5.94 -4.78
CA VAL A 85 2.42 5.00 -3.70
C VAL A 85 1.72 5.37 -2.39
N VAL A 86 1.55 6.67 -2.09
CA VAL A 86 0.73 7.12 -0.94
C VAL A 86 -0.73 6.71 -1.12
N GLY A 87 -1.29 6.83 -2.33
CA GLY A 87 -2.65 6.37 -2.64
C GLY A 87 -2.83 4.87 -2.44
N LEU A 88 -1.86 4.05 -2.86
CA LEU A 88 -1.85 2.62 -2.58
C LEU A 88 -1.77 2.34 -1.07
N ALA A 89 -0.90 3.06 -0.36
CA ALA A 89 -0.80 2.92 1.09
C ALA A 89 -2.09 3.34 1.82
N LEU A 90 -2.82 4.33 1.31
CA LEU A 90 -4.13 4.73 1.82
C LEU A 90 -5.17 3.65 1.59
N HIS A 91 -5.20 3.08 0.39
CA HIS A 91 -6.11 1.99 0.04
C HIS A 91 -5.92 0.80 1.00
N GLU A 92 -4.68 0.31 1.13
CA GLU A 92 -4.38 -0.81 2.03
C GLU A 92 -4.55 -0.45 3.52
N GLY A 93 -4.17 0.77 3.91
CA GLY A 93 -4.35 1.24 5.29
C GLY A 93 -5.83 1.35 5.67
N SER A 94 -6.70 1.72 4.72
CA SER A 94 -8.15 1.77 4.94
C SER A 94 -8.72 0.38 5.17
N HIS A 95 -8.23 -0.63 4.44
CA HIS A 95 -8.57 -2.03 4.69
C HIS A 95 -8.18 -2.45 6.11
N ILE A 96 -6.99 -2.07 6.59
CA ILE A 96 -6.57 -2.36 7.97
C ILE A 96 -7.52 -1.70 8.99
N LEU A 97 -7.94 -0.47 8.74
CA LEU A 97 -8.80 0.29 9.65
C LEU A 97 -10.25 -0.22 9.69
N LEU A 98 -10.81 -0.54 8.53
CA LEU A 98 -12.26 -0.73 8.35
C LEU A 98 -12.69 -2.18 8.18
N SER A 99 -11.79 -3.08 7.77
CA SER A 99 -12.14 -4.47 7.48
C SER A 99 -12.01 -5.36 8.72
N ASP A 100 -12.99 -6.24 8.94
CA ASP A 100 -12.91 -7.27 9.97
C ASP A 100 -12.12 -8.49 9.44
N PHE A 101 -10.82 -8.52 9.74
CA PHE A 101 -9.95 -9.63 9.33
C PHE A 101 -10.28 -10.96 10.02
N ASN A 102 -10.95 -10.96 11.17
CA ASN A 102 -11.39 -12.20 11.81
C ASN A 102 -12.58 -12.80 11.08
N PHE A 103 -13.51 -11.96 10.64
CA PHE A 103 -14.59 -12.34 9.73
C PHE A 103 -14.05 -12.84 8.40
N LEU A 104 -13.13 -12.09 7.76
CA LEU A 104 -12.58 -12.45 6.44
C LEU A 104 -11.81 -13.78 6.45
N ARG A 105 -11.08 -14.12 7.52
CA ARG A 105 -10.42 -15.44 7.64
C ARG A 105 -11.41 -16.58 7.76
N GLN A 106 -12.59 -16.30 8.28
CA GLN A 106 -13.68 -17.26 8.46
C GLN A 106 -14.76 -17.12 7.36
N LEU A 107 -14.48 -16.38 6.28
CA LEU A 107 -15.47 -15.99 5.29
C LEU A 107 -16.24 -17.19 4.75
N ARG A 108 -15.57 -18.30 4.44
CA ARG A 108 -16.23 -19.53 3.99
C ARG A 108 -17.27 -20.04 4.99
N HIS A 109 -16.93 -20.07 6.28
CA HIS A 109 -17.83 -20.57 7.31
C HIS A 109 -18.93 -19.57 7.68
N ASN A 110 -18.66 -18.28 7.49
CA ASN A 110 -19.62 -17.20 7.71
C ASN A 110 -20.50 -16.93 6.50
N THR A 111 -20.23 -17.55 5.35
CA THR A 111 -21.03 -17.35 4.13
C THR A 111 -22.32 -18.16 4.26
N PRO A 112 -23.50 -17.53 4.19
CA PRO A 112 -24.78 -18.23 4.20
C PRO A 112 -24.83 -19.29 3.09
N GLN A 113 -25.38 -20.46 3.41
CA GLN A 113 -25.46 -21.57 2.46
C GLN A 113 -26.32 -21.21 1.24
N GLU A 114 -27.29 -20.32 1.41
CA GLU A 114 -28.12 -19.77 0.34
C GLU A 114 -27.29 -19.02 -0.71
N LEU A 115 -26.27 -18.26 -0.29
CA LEU A 115 -25.37 -17.57 -1.23
C LEU A 115 -24.48 -18.56 -1.99
N ILE A 116 -24.06 -19.65 -1.33
CA ILE A 116 -23.30 -20.72 -1.99
C ILE A 116 -24.18 -21.40 -3.05
N MET A 117 -25.40 -21.79 -2.70
CA MET A 117 -26.33 -22.41 -3.65
C MET A 117 -26.61 -21.51 -4.87
N VAL A 118 -26.83 -20.20 -4.65
CA VAL A 118 -27.01 -19.24 -5.76
C VAL A 118 -25.78 -19.17 -6.66
N GLY A 119 -24.57 -19.18 -6.08
CA GLY A 119 -23.35 -19.17 -6.88
C GLY A 119 -23.09 -20.48 -7.63
N GLU A 120 -23.46 -21.62 -7.04
CA GLU A 120 -23.37 -22.94 -7.67
C GLU A 120 -24.36 -23.06 -8.84
N ASP A 121 -25.58 -22.54 -8.69
CA ASP A 121 -26.58 -22.45 -9.78
C ASP A 121 -26.08 -21.59 -10.95
N LEU A 122 -25.21 -20.60 -10.66
CA LEU A 122 -24.53 -19.78 -11.66
C LEU A 122 -23.28 -20.45 -12.26
N GLY A 123 -22.94 -21.66 -11.83
CA GLY A 123 -21.82 -22.46 -12.35
C GLY A 123 -20.47 -22.19 -11.68
N TYR A 124 -20.44 -21.53 -10.52
CA TYR A 124 -19.21 -21.30 -9.76
C TYR A 124 -19.02 -22.37 -8.67
N SER A 125 -17.78 -22.80 -8.46
CA SER A 125 -17.44 -23.60 -7.28
C SER A 125 -17.46 -22.76 -6.01
N GLU A 126 -17.72 -23.39 -4.85
CA GLU A 126 -17.67 -22.74 -3.53
C GLU A 126 -16.40 -21.87 -3.34
N ASN A 127 -15.23 -22.38 -3.74
CA ASN A 127 -13.97 -21.63 -3.64
C ASN A 127 -13.95 -20.36 -4.50
N GLN A 128 -14.54 -20.39 -5.70
CA GLN A 128 -14.67 -19.20 -6.55
C GLN A 128 -15.66 -18.20 -5.95
N ILE A 129 -16.77 -18.68 -5.40
CA ILE A 129 -17.78 -17.83 -4.75
C ILE A 129 -17.15 -17.10 -3.56
N VAL A 130 -16.49 -17.83 -2.66
CA VAL A 130 -15.78 -17.25 -1.51
C VAL A 130 -14.67 -16.31 -1.97
N GLY A 131 -13.97 -16.64 -3.07
CA GLY A 131 -12.97 -15.76 -3.69
C GLY A 131 -13.57 -14.44 -4.18
N HIS A 132 -14.71 -14.47 -4.87
CA HIS A 132 -15.42 -13.27 -5.33
C HIS A 132 -15.92 -12.43 -4.15
N LEU A 133 -16.51 -13.07 -3.13
CA LEU A 133 -16.93 -12.40 -1.90
C LEU A 133 -15.75 -11.70 -1.24
N LYS A 134 -14.60 -12.37 -1.16
CA LYS A 134 -13.38 -11.79 -0.59
C LYS A 134 -12.93 -10.56 -1.38
N ASN A 135 -12.89 -10.62 -2.71
CA ASN A 135 -12.47 -9.52 -3.56
C ASN A 135 -13.42 -8.30 -3.51
N MET A 136 -14.68 -8.49 -3.13
CA MET A 136 -15.61 -7.37 -2.89
C MET A 136 -15.38 -6.70 -1.53
N LEU A 137 -14.80 -7.43 -0.58
CA LEU A 137 -14.57 -6.97 0.78
C LEU A 137 -13.12 -6.47 1.00
N LEU A 138 -12.18 -6.87 0.14
CA LEU A 138 -10.76 -6.56 0.22
C LEU A 138 -10.11 -6.47 -1.17
#